data_AF-A0A520UI72-F1
#
_entry.id   AF-A0A520UI72-F1
#
_cell.length_a   1.000
_cell.length_b   1.000
_cell.length_c   1.000
_cell.angle_alpha   90.00
_cell.angle_beta   90.00
_cell.angle_gamma   90.00
#
_symmetry.space_group_name_H-M   'P 1'
#
loop_
_entity.id
_entity.type
_entity.pdbx_description
1 polymer ?
#
loop_
_entity_poly.entity_id
_entity_poly.type
_entity_poly.pdbx_seq_one_letter_code
_entity_poly.pdbx_strand_id
1 'polypeptide(L)'
;MNEIITYFENISSLHRSIILIGGITFFWSIEAIIPLFNFNYKKFRHAMPNFFFTFTTVLVNFSLAFVLLKVSDLVVENNFGLLNFYDSLPLSLYIILGILLLDLIGAYLPHYVQHKVKFLWKIHLVHHSDHKVDTTTANRHHPFESVVRYLFTLMGVALLGANMGLVFLYQSLSVILSQFNHANININPSFDKYLSFFIVTPNMHKVHHHYVMPYTDSNYGNIFSFWDRLFGTFKTLNPSKIIYGVDTFFNEEENGSIKNLLYRPFEKSKAPTNK
;
A
#
# COMPACT_ATOMS: atom_id res chain seq x y z
N MET A 1 8.39 28.92 -3.43
CA MET A 1 8.17 27.45 -3.35
C MET A 1 9.20 26.88 -2.39
N ASN A 2 8.79 26.17 -1.33
CA ASN A 2 9.68 25.56 -0.33
C ASN A 2 10.60 24.53 -1.00
N GLU A 3 11.84 24.43 -0.52
CA GLU A 3 12.88 23.51 -0.98
C GLU A 3 12.38 22.06 -1.09
N ILE A 4 11.48 21.62 -0.20
CA ILE A 4 10.94 20.26 -0.23
C ILE A 4 10.12 19.98 -1.51
N ILE A 5 9.16 20.85 -1.85
CA ILE A 5 8.31 20.63 -3.04
C ILE A 5 9.15 20.77 -4.31
N THR A 6 10.03 21.77 -4.37
CA THR A 6 10.96 21.95 -5.48
C THR A 6 11.89 20.74 -5.65
N TYR A 7 12.37 20.15 -4.54
CA TYR A 7 13.16 18.93 -4.56
C TYR A 7 12.37 17.76 -5.14
N PHE A 8 11.14 17.51 -4.66
CA PHE A 8 10.35 16.38 -5.14
C PHE A 8 9.86 16.55 -6.58
N GLU A 9 9.61 17.78 -7.01
CA GLU A 9 9.27 18.08 -8.40
C GLU A 9 10.42 17.74 -9.35
N ASN A 10 11.66 18.03 -8.91
CA ASN A 10 12.89 17.78 -9.68
C ASN A 10 13.66 16.53 -9.21
N ILE A 11 13.02 15.63 -8.46
CA ILE A 11 13.72 14.50 -7.84
C ILE A 11 14.30 13.59 -8.91
N SER A 12 15.61 13.36 -8.85
CA SER A 12 16.34 12.54 -9.82
C SER A 12 15.86 11.08 -9.82
N SER A 13 16.03 10.40 -10.95
CA SER A 13 15.75 8.95 -11.04
C SER A 13 16.55 8.13 -10.02
N LEU A 14 17.78 8.56 -9.70
CA LEU A 14 18.61 7.95 -8.68
C LEU A 14 17.97 8.06 -7.28
N HIS A 15 17.56 9.26 -6.86
CA HIS A 15 16.91 9.44 -5.55
C HIS A 15 15.59 8.68 -5.46
N ARG A 16 14.78 8.67 -6.52
CA ARG A 16 13.55 7.84 -6.59
C ARG A 16 13.88 6.36 -6.41
N SER A 17 14.92 5.87 -7.08
CA SER A 17 15.37 4.49 -6.97
C SER A 17 15.88 4.16 -5.58
N ILE A 18 16.62 5.07 -4.93
CA ILE A 18 17.09 4.92 -3.54
C ILE A 18 15.91 4.86 -2.58
N ILE A 19 14.87 5.67 -2.75
CA ILE A 19 13.65 5.61 -1.91
C ILE A 19 12.99 4.23 -2.05
N LEU A 20 12.77 3.78 -3.29
CA LEU A 20 12.06 2.53 -3.58
C LEU A 20 12.85 1.29 -3.11
N ILE A 21 14.11 1.18 -3.53
CA ILE A 21 14.98 0.03 -3.26
C ILE A 21 15.56 0.11 -1.84
N GLY A 22 15.85 1.31 -1.34
CA GLY A 22 16.37 1.51 0.00
C GLY A 22 15.36 1.12 1.07
N GLY A 23 14.10 1.53 0.93
CA GLY A 23 13.07 1.19 1.91
C GLY A 23 12.81 -0.32 2.00
N ILE A 24 12.69 -1.02 0.86
CA ILE A 24 12.51 -2.48 0.85
C ILE A 24 13.76 -3.18 1.43
N THR A 25 14.97 -2.74 1.04
CA THR A 25 16.22 -3.34 1.53
C THR A 25 16.39 -3.12 3.04
N PHE A 26 16.04 -1.94 3.53
CA PHE A 26 16.13 -1.57 4.94
C PHE A 26 15.22 -2.46 5.80
N PHE A 27 13.92 -2.49 5.51
CA PHE A 27 12.99 -3.28 6.31
C PHE A 27 13.23 -4.79 6.16
N TRP A 28 13.59 -5.26 4.96
CA TRP A 28 13.93 -6.67 4.72
C TRP A 28 15.17 -7.13 5.50
N SER A 29 16.12 -6.22 5.72
CA SER A 29 17.29 -6.45 6.58
C SER A 29 16.91 -6.48 8.06
N ILE A 30 16.06 -5.56 8.53
CA ILE A 30 15.64 -5.51 9.93
C ILE A 30 14.84 -6.75 10.33
N GLU A 31 13.88 -7.19 9.51
CA GLU A 31 13.12 -8.40 9.81
C GLU A 31 13.97 -9.69 9.75
N ALA A 32 15.19 -9.65 9.18
CA ALA A 32 16.12 -10.76 9.27
C ALA A 32 16.84 -10.82 10.63
N ILE A 33 16.93 -9.68 11.34
CA ILE A 33 17.62 -9.55 12.63
C ILE A 33 16.63 -9.73 13.79
N ILE A 34 15.45 -9.09 13.69
CA ILE A 34 14.42 -9.10 14.74
C ILE A 34 13.04 -9.51 14.19
N PRO A 35 12.88 -10.75 13.71
CA PRO A 35 11.62 -11.20 13.14
C PRO A 35 10.48 -11.25 14.18
N LEU A 36 9.27 -10.82 13.80
CA LEU A 36 8.06 -11.05 14.60
C LEU A 36 7.65 -12.53 14.55
N PHE A 37 7.66 -13.12 13.36
CA PHE A 37 7.42 -14.54 13.13
C PHE A 37 8.67 -15.24 12.57
N ASN A 38 9.06 -16.35 13.19
CA ASN A 38 10.13 -17.20 12.68
C ASN A 38 9.58 -18.15 11.60
N PHE A 39 9.50 -17.67 10.38
CA PHE A 39 9.11 -18.49 9.25
C PHE A 39 10.25 -19.42 8.82
N ASN A 40 9.96 -20.71 8.64
CA ASN A 40 10.90 -21.67 8.06
C ASN A 40 10.74 -21.71 6.52
N TYR A 41 11.42 -20.79 5.81
CA TYR A 41 11.33 -20.66 4.36
C TYR A 41 12.62 -20.11 3.74
N LYS A 42 12.81 -20.36 2.45
CA LYS A 42 13.87 -19.70 1.67
C LYS A 42 13.39 -18.32 1.24
N LYS A 43 13.82 -17.25 1.94
CA LYS A 43 13.41 -15.85 1.69
C LYS A 43 13.37 -15.47 0.20
N PHE A 44 14.44 -15.75 -0.54
CA PHE A 44 14.50 -15.45 -1.97
C PHE A 44 13.46 -16.19 -2.83
N ARG A 45 13.11 -17.43 -2.46
CA ARG A 45 12.11 -18.22 -3.21
C ARG A 45 10.70 -17.63 -3.01
N HIS A 46 10.41 -17.15 -1.81
CA HIS A 46 9.15 -16.46 -1.51
C HIS A 46 9.10 -15.06 -2.11
N ALA A 47 10.21 -14.32 -2.11
CA ALA A 47 10.26 -12.98 -2.69
C ALA A 47 10.09 -12.98 -4.23
N MET A 48 10.33 -14.10 -4.92
CA MET A 48 10.31 -14.17 -6.38
C MET A 48 8.94 -13.79 -7.00
N PRO A 49 7.79 -14.37 -6.59
CA PRO A 49 6.48 -13.87 -7.00
C PRO A 49 6.26 -12.38 -6.67
N ASN A 50 6.73 -11.92 -5.51
CA ASN A 50 6.53 -10.54 -5.07
C ASN A 50 7.31 -9.55 -5.94
N PHE A 51 8.55 -9.89 -6.32
CA PHE A 51 9.34 -9.11 -7.27
C PHE A 51 8.77 -9.14 -8.68
N PHE A 52 8.23 -10.28 -9.12
CA PHE A 52 7.50 -10.34 -10.39
C PHE A 52 6.33 -9.34 -10.41
N PHE A 53 5.49 -9.32 -9.37
CA PHE A 53 4.38 -8.38 -9.28
C PHE A 53 4.82 -6.92 -9.12
N THR A 54 5.92 -6.68 -8.38
CA THR A 54 6.56 -5.36 -8.29
C THR A 54 6.95 -4.87 -9.69
N PHE A 55 7.59 -5.72 -10.49
CA PHE A 55 7.96 -5.38 -11.86
C PHE A 55 6.74 -5.05 -12.72
N THR A 56 5.65 -5.83 -12.64
CA THR A 56 4.41 -5.52 -13.37
C THR A 56 3.78 -4.20 -12.93
N THR A 57 3.84 -3.86 -11.64
CA THR A 57 3.37 -2.58 -11.10
C THR A 57 4.18 -1.42 -11.67
N VAL A 58 5.51 -1.56 -11.76
CA VAL A 58 6.38 -0.56 -12.38
C VAL A 58 6.01 -0.37 -13.85
N LEU A 59 5.77 -1.44 -14.61
CA LEU A 59 5.36 -1.34 -16.02
C LEU A 59 4.03 -0.61 -16.19
N VAL A 60 3.01 -0.95 -15.40
CA VAL A 60 1.70 -0.27 -15.43
C VAL A 60 1.87 1.22 -15.11
N ASN A 61 2.52 1.54 -13.99
CA ASN A 61 2.69 2.93 -13.57
C ASN A 61 3.52 3.75 -14.56
N PHE A 62 4.58 3.16 -15.12
CA PHE A 62 5.41 3.82 -16.14
C PHE A 62 4.60 4.09 -17.42
N SER A 63 3.79 3.13 -17.88
CA SER A 63 2.96 3.30 -19.07
C SER A 63 1.91 4.41 -18.92
N LEU A 64 1.48 4.71 -17.69
CA LEU A 64 0.48 5.72 -17.37
C LEU A 64 1.06 7.01 -16.79
N ALA A 65 2.39 7.11 -16.63
CA ALA A 65 3.03 8.24 -15.98
C ALA A 65 2.76 9.58 -16.70
N PHE A 66 2.73 9.56 -18.04
CA PHE A 66 2.43 10.75 -18.85
C PHE A 66 1.01 11.27 -18.65
N VAL A 67 0.04 10.39 -18.40
CA VAL A 67 -1.35 10.80 -18.13
C VAL A 67 -1.42 11.49 -16.77
N LEU A 68 -0.73 10.97 -15.76
CA LEU A 68 -0.68 11.56 -14.43
C LEU A 68 -0.03 12.95 -14.46
N LEU A 69 1.10 13.08 -15.18
CA LEU A 69 1.79 14.34 -15.40
C LEU A 69 0.88 15.36 -16.09
N LYS A 70 0.25 15.00 -17.22
CA LYS A 70 -0.65 15.90 -17.95
C LYS A 70 -1.84 16.36 -17.11
N VAL A 71 -2.42 15.48 -16.29
CA VAL A 71 -3.52 15.86 -15.40
C VAL A 71 -3.05 16.82 -14.32
N SER A 72 -1.90 16.56 -13.69
CA SER A 72 -1.27 17.49 -12.74
C SER A 72 -1.03 18.86 -13.36
N ASP A 73 -0.42 18.91 -14.55
CA ASP A 73 -0.12 20.17 -15.24
C ASP A 73 -1.42 20.93 -15.56
N LEU A 74 -2.44 20.24 -16.10
CA LEU A 74 -3.73 20.83 -16.43
C LEU A 74 -4.42 21.45 -15.21
N VAL A 75 -4.46 20.75 -14.08
CA VAL A 75 -5.14 21.29 -12.89
C VAL A 75 -4.38 22.46 -12.27
N VAL A 76 -3.05 22.45 -12.33
CA VAL A 76 -2.22 23.57 -11.86
C VAL A 76 -2.37 24.79 -12.79
N GLU A 77 -2.26 24.60 -14.11
CA GLU A 77 -2.39 25.69 -15.09
C GLU A 77 -3.77 26.38 -15.04
N ASN A 78 -4.83 25.62 -14.74
CA ASN A 78 -6.20 26.14 -14.65
C ASN A 78 -6.60 26.56 -13.22
N ASN A 79 -5.67 26.53 -12.25
CA ASN A 79 -5.96 26.77 -10.82
C ASN A 79 -7.16 25.96 -10.31
N PHE A 80 -7.31 24.72 -10.81
CA PHE A 80 -8.39 23.83 -10.46
C PHE A 80 -8.02 22.93 -9.28
N GLY A 81 -9.01 22.57 -8.47
CA GLY A 81 -8.89 21.61 -7.38
C GLY A 81 -8.83 22.25 -5.99
N LEU A 82 -9.10 21.44 -4.97
CA LEU A 82 -9.27 21.91 -3.60
C LEU A 82 -8.08 22.71 -3.06
N LEU A 83 -6.86 22.31 -3.40
CA LEU A 83 -5.63 22.94 -2.89
C LEU A 83 -5.32 24.26 -3.61
N ASN A 84 -5.86 24.46 -4.81
CA ASN A 84 -5.67 25.66 -5.63
C ASN A 84 -6.82 26.66 -5.50
N PHE A 85 -7.90 26.30 -4.79
CA PHE A 85 -9.09 27.15 -4.64
C PHE A 85 -8.83 28.45 -3.85
N TYR A 86 -7.79 28.48 -3.02
CA TYR A 86 -7.40 29.66 -2.27
C TYR A 86 -5.95 30.03 -2.63
N ASP A 87 -5.79 31.11 -3.39
CA ASP A 87 -4.50 31.58 -3.94
C ASP A 87 -3.41 31.82 -2.88
N SER A 88 -3.82 32.01 -1.61
CA SER A 88 -2.93 32.30 -0.49
C SER A 88 -2.85 31.16 0.53
N LEU A 89 -3.12 29.91 0.11
CA LEU A 89 -3.01 28.76 1.02
C LEU A 89 -1.56 28.64 1.52
N PRO A 90 -1.31 28.68 2.85
CA PRO A 90 0.03 28.51 3.37
C PRO A 90 0.61 27.18 2.91
N LEU A 91 1.87 27.20 2.46
CA LEU A 91 2.47 26.02 1.84
C LEU A 91 2.54 24.80 2.77
N SER A 92 2.73 25.00 4.08
CA SER A 92 2.65 23.92 5.07
C SER A 92 1.26 23.25 5.06
N LEU A 93 0.20 24.05 4.97
CA LEU A 93 -1.17 23.56 4.91
C LEU A 93 -1.46 22.87 3.57
N TYR A 94 -0.96 23.42 2.45
CA TYR A 94 -1.01 22.75 1.14
C TYR A 94 -0.38 21.34 1.19
N ILE A 95 0.81 21.22 1.78
CA ILE A 95 1.52 19.93 1.89
C ILE A 95 0.77 18.97 2.81
N ILE A 96 0.38 19.42 4.01
CA ILE A 96 -0.30 18.58 5.00
C ILE A 96 -1.64 18.08 4.46
N LEU A 97 -2.49 18.99 3.95
CA LEU A 97 -3.77 18.61 3.35
C LEU A 97 -3.57 17.72 2.12
N GLY A 98 -2.60 18.05 1.28
CA GLY A 98 -2.25 17.27 0.10
C GLY A 98 -1.89 15.83 0.44
N ILE A 99 -0.97 15.61 1.39
CA ILE A 99 -0.57 14.26 1.81
C ILE A 99 -1.74 13.53 2.47
N LEU A 100 -2.49 14.18 3.36
CA LEU A 100 -3.64 13.56 4.05
C LEU A 100 -4.71 13.11 3.04
N LEU A 101 -5.10 13.98 2.12
CA LEU A 101 -6.18 13.70 1.18
C LEU A 101 -5.73 12.78 0.04
N LEU A 102 -4.46 12.83 -0.39
CA LEU A 102 -3.91 11.84 -1.30
C LEU A 102 -3.80 10.46 -0.64
N ASP A 103 -3.46 10.36 0.65
CA ASP A 103 -3.49 9.08 1.37
C ASP A 103 -4.92 8.53 1.49
N LEU A 104 -5.90 9.39 1.80
CA LEU A 104 -7.30 9.01 1.84
C LEU A 104 -7.78 8.50 0.47
N ILE A 105 -7.62 9.30 -0.59
CA ILE A 105 -8.17 9.01 -1.91
C ILE A 105 -7.33 7.97 -2.67
N GLY A 106 -6.00 8.07 -2.62
CA GLY A 106 -5.06 7.25 -3.38
C GLY A 106 -4.68 5.93 -2.71
N ALA A 107 -4.84 5.80 -1.38
CA ALA A 107 -4.49 4.57 -0.67
C ALA A 107 -5.67 3.96 0.11
N TYR A 108 -6.31 4.69 1.01
CA TYR A 108 -7.37 4.14 1.87
C TYR A 108 -8.62 3.73 1.05
N LEU A 109 -9.14 4.63 0.22
CA LEU A 109 -10.35 4.37 -0.57
C LEU A 109 -10.21 3.21 -1.57
N PRO A 110 -9.17 3.12 -2.44
CA PRO A 110 -9.04 1.98 -3.33
C PRO A 110 -8.94 0.68 -2.55
N HIS A 111 -8.23 0.69 -1.42
CA HIS A 111 -8.10 -0.49 -0.58
C HIS A 111 -9.44 -0.92 0.02
N TYR A 112 -10.19 -0.01 0.61
CA TYR A 112 -11.56 -0.26 1.09
C TYR A 112 -12.46 -0.79 -0.04
N VAL A 113 -12.48 -0.12 -1.19
CA VAL A 113 -13.31 -0.50 -2.34
C VAL A 113 -12.93 -1.88 -2.89
N GLN A 114 -11.64 -2.20 -2.90
CA GLN A 114 -11.14 -3.52 -3.28
C GLN A 114 -11.68 -4.62 -2.36
N HIS A 115 -11.85 -4.36 -1.06
CA HIS A 115 -12.48 -5.32 -0.16
C HIS A 115 -13.99 -5.41 -0.32
N LYS A 116 -14.68 -4.30 -0.60
CA LYS A 116 -16.15 -4.28 -0.66
C LYS A 116 -16.72 -4.75 -2.00
N VAL A 117 -15.99 -4.57 -3.09
CA VAL A 117 -16.45 -4.98 -4.43
C VAL A 117 -15.90 -6.37 -4.75
N LYS A 118 -16.79 -7.37 -4.82
CA LYS A 118 -16.44 -8.80 -5.01
C LYS A 118 -15.41 -9.06 -6.10
N PHE A 119 -15.51 -8.40 -7.25
CA PHE A 119 -14.56 -8.58 -8.35
C PHE A 119 -13.16 -8.02 -8.01
N LEU A 120 -13.12 -6.82 -7.44
CA LEU A 120 -11.88 -6.18 -7.01
C LEU A 120 -11.24 -6.93 -5.84
N TRP A 121 -12.05 -7.56 -4.98
CA TRP A 121 -11.55 -8.44 -3.92
C TRP A 121 -10.80 -9.62 -4.51
N LYS A 122 -11.29 -10.25 -5.58
CA LYS A 122 -10.54 -11.36 -6.21
C LYS A 122 -9.19 -10.92 -6.78
N ILE A 123 -9.08 -9.68 -7.24
CA ILE A 123 -7.82 -9.09 -7.68
C ILE A 123 -6.91 -8.87 -6.46
N HIS A 124 -7.43 -8.23 -5.41
CA HIS A 124 -6.68 -7.93 -4.21
C HIS A 124 -6.37 -9.16 -3.34
N LEU A 125 -7.11 -10.26 -3.51
CA LEU A 125 -6.86 -11.53 -2.84
C LEU A 125 -5.47 -12.08 -3.20
N VAL A 126 -4.95 -11.73 -4.39
CA VAL A 126 -3.57 -12.03 -4.77
C VAL A 126 -2.57 -11.41 -3.80
N HIS A 127 -2.88 -10.29 -3.16
CA HIS A 127 -2.06 -9.72 -2.09
C HIS A 127 -2.18 -10.53 -0.80
N HIS A 128 -3.41 -10.72 -0.30
CA HIS A 128 -3.70 -11.43 0.95
C HIS A 128 -3.34 -12.92 0.97
N SER A 129 -3.23 -13.56 -0.19
CA SER A 129 -2.96 -15.00 -0.27
C SER A 129 -1.54 -15.40 0.17
N ASP A 130 -0.72 -14.44 0.63
CA ASP A 130 0.66 -14.68 1.03
C ASP A 130 0.67 -15.34 2.41
N HIS A 131 1.34 -16.48 2.53
CA HIS A 131 1.46 -17.20 3.80
C HIS A 131 2.60 -16.69 4.68
N LYS A 132 3.49 -15.86 4.12
CA LYS A 132 4.69 -15.34 4.79
C LYS A 132 4.74 -13.82 4.62
N VAL A 133 3.78 -13.11 5.22
CA VAL A 133 3.69 -11.65 5.09
C VAL A 133 4.94 -10.99 5.66
N ASP A 134 5.76 -10.47 4.74
CA ASP A 134 7.01 -9.77 5.02
C ASP A 134 7.10 -8.49 4.17
N THR A 135 8.18 -7.75 4.32
CA THR A 135 8.38 -6.47 3.61
C THR A 135 8.12 -6.55 2.09
N THR A 136 8.41 -7.69 1.46
CA THR A 136 8.23 -7.86 0.01
C THR A 136 6.77 -8.03 -0.39
N THR A 137 5.91 -8.51 0.52
CA THR A 137 4.47 -8.66 0.32
C THR A 137 3.78 -7.33 0.00
N ALA A 138 4.34 -6.21 0.49
CA ALA A 138 3.84 -4.85 0.24
C ALA A 138 3.63 -4.51 -1.24
N ASN A 139 4.35 -5.18 -2.14
CA ASN A 139 4.27 -4.97 -3.59
C ASN A 139 3.70 -6.18 -4.36
N ARG A 140 3.10 -7.15 -3.66
CA ARG A 140 2.47 -8.34 -4.24
C ARG A 140 1.08 -8.01 -4.78
N HIS A 141 1.01 -7.09 -5.74
CA HIS A 141 -0.22 -6.62 -6.35
C HIS A 141 -0.40 -7.19 -7.74
N HIS A 142 -1.59 -7.73 -8.02
CA HIS A 142 -1.95 -8.14 -9.38
C HIS A 142 -1.91 -6.90 -10.32
N PRO A 143 -1.53 -7.03 -11.61
CA PRO A 143 -1.43 -5.87 -12.51
C PRO A 143 -2.70 -5.00 -12.59
N PHE A 144 -3.88 -5.63 -12.52
CA PHE A 144 -5.16 -4.90 -12.47
C PHE A 144 -5.37 -4.11 -11.18
N GLU A 145 -4.79 -4.53 -10.06
CA GLU A 145 -4.79 -3.73 -8.84
C GLU A 145 -3.96 -2.47 -9.01
N SER A 146 -2.82 -2.54 -9.71
CA SER A 146 -2.01 -1.36 -10.04
C SER A 146 -2.83 -0.34 -10.86
N VAL A 147 -3.65 -0.81 -11.82
CA VAL A 147 -4.56 0.06 -12.59
C VAL A 147 -5.62 0.71 -11.69
N VAL A 148 -6.26 -0.06 -10.80
CA VAL A 148 -7.26 0.47 -9.87
C VAL A 148 -6.64 1.55 -8.97
N ARG A 149 -5.53 1.26 -8.30
CA ARG A 149 -4.84 2.21 -7.42
C ARG A 149 -4.35 3.44 -8.18
N TYR A 150 -3.87 3.28 -9.42
CA TYR A 150 -3.51 4.38 -10.29
C TYR A 150 -4.72 5.29 -10.58
N LEU A 151 -5.89 4.74 -10.92
CA LEU A 151 -7.09 5.53 -11.20
C LEU A 151 -7.54 6.36 -10.00
N PHE A 152 -7.49 5.79 -8.79
CA PHE A 152 -7.77 6.52 -7.55
C PHE A 152 -6.72 7.61 -7.28
N THR A 153 -5.44 7.33 -7.56
CA THR A 153 -4.38 8.35 -7.44
C THR A 153 -4.60 9.49 -8.44
N LEU A 154 -4.91 9.18 -9.70
CA LEU A 154 -5.22 10.16 -10.75
C LEU A 154 -6.44 11.02 -10.37
N MET A 155 -7.49 10.38 -9.82
CA MET A 155 -8.66 11.07 -9.29
C MET A 155 -8.30 12.00 -8.14
N GLY A 156 -7.47 11.55 -7.19
CA GLY A 156 -6.95 12.39 -6.10
C GLY A 156 -6.19 13.60 -6.62
N VAL A 157 -5.29 13.41 -7.58
CA VAL A 157 -4.55 14.50 -8.23
C VAL A 157 -5.49 15.49 -8.89
N ALA A 158 -6.46 15.01 -9.67
CA ALA A 158 -7.41 15.85 -10.39
C ALA A 158 -8.30 16.66 -9.43
N LEU A 159 -8.88 16.02 -8.41
CA LEU A 159 -9.81 16.68 -7.48
C LEU A 159 -9.10 17.66 -6.52
N LEU A 160 -7.88 17.32 -6.11
CA LEU A 160 -7.13 18.14 -5.18
C LEU A 160 -6.37 19.27 -5.87
N GLY A 161 -6.07 19.15 -7.16
CA GLY A 161 -5.22 20.12 -7.85
C GLY A 161 -3.73 19.94 -7.52
N ALA A 162 -3.31 18.72 -7.23
CA ALA A 162 -1.98 18.45 -6.70
C ALA A 162 -0.90 18.51 -7.79
N ASN A 163 0.13 19.33 -7.58
CA ASN A 163 1.31 19.35 -8.45
C ASN A 163 2.18 18.08 -8.30
N MET A 164 3.04 17.82 -9.29
CA MET A 164 3.89 16.62 -9.30
C MET A 164 4.87 16.52 -8.13
N GLY A 165 5.34 17.66 -7.59
CA GLY A 165 6.16 17.66 -6.38
C GLY A 165 5.44 17.07 -5.17
N LEU A 166 4.19 17.47 -4.94
CA LEU A 166 3.36 16.90 -3.87
C LEU A 166 3.04 15.41 -4.13
N VAL A 167 2.76 15.05 -5.38
CA VAL A 167 2.49 13.66 -5.77
C VAL A 167 3.69 12.75 -5.50
N PHE A 168 4.90 13.17 -5.88
CA PHE A 168 6.10 12.37 -5.63
C PHE A 168 6.48 12.32 -4.16
N LEU A 169 6.27 13.39 -3.39
CA LEU A 169 6.42 13.37 -1.95
C LEU A 169 5.47 12.35 -1.31
N TYR A 170 4.18 12.41 -1.65
CA TYR A 170 3.17 11.45 -1.19
C TYR A 170 3.54 10.01 -1.57
N GLN A 171 3.85 9.73 -2.83
CA GLN A 171 4.19 8.39 -3.30
C GLN A 171 5.43 7.83 -2.60
N SER A 172 6.42 8.68 -2.31
CA SER A 172 7.64 8.30 -1.59
C SER A 172 7.35 7.92 -0.13
N LEU A 173 6.51 8.69 0.56
CA LEU A 173 6.06 8.34 1.91
C LEU A 173 5.20 7.06 1.90
N SER A 174 4.28 6.98 0.95
CA SER A 174 3.33 5.87 0.78
C SER A 174 4.06 4.54 0.57
N VAL A 175 5.09 4.50 -0.26
CA VAL A 175 5.83 3.26 -0.54
C VAL A 175 6.70 2.81 0.64
N ILE A 176 7.40 3.74 1.30
CA ILE A 176 8.22 3.42 2.49
C ILE A 176 7.33 2.90 3.61
N LEU A 177 6.20 3.56 3.87
CA LEU A 177 5.28 3.13 4.93
C LEU A 177 4.54 1.85 4.56
N SER A 178 4.21 1.61 3.28
CA SER A 178 3.69 0.31 2.87
C SER A 178 4.69 -0.83 3.16
N GLN A 179 5.99 -0.61 2.90
CA GLN A 179 7.04 -1.57 3.25
C GLN A 179 7.12 -1.79 4.76
N PHE A 180 7.05 -0.71 5.55
CA PHE A 180 6.99 -0.78 7.02
C PHE A 180 5.79 -1.59 7.50
N ASN A 181 4.58 -1.29 7.00
CA ASN A 181 3.32 -1.93 7.41
C ASN A 181 3.33 -3.45 7.23
N HIS A 182 4.05 -3.94 6.22
CA HIS A 182 4.13 -5.38 5.94
C HIS A 182 5.30 -6.07 6.62
N ALA A 183 6.32 -5.31 7.02
CA ALA A 183 7.58 -5.84 7.53
C ALA A 183 7.35 -6.85 8.67
N ASN A 184 8.05 -7.97 8.63
CA ASN A 184 7.96 -9.00 9.67
C ASN A 184 8.85 -8.62 10.88
N ILE A 185 8.66 -7.43 11.46
CA ILE A 185 9.55 -6.88 12.49
C ILE A 185 8.88 -6.97 13.87
N ASN A 186 9.60 -7.49 14.86
CA ASN A 186 9.14 -7.50 16.24
C ASN A 186 9.32 -6.12 16.88
N ILE A 187 8.20 -5.40 17.05
CA ILE A 187 8.17 -4.11 17.73
C ILE A 187 7.60 -4.30 19.13
N ASN A 188 8.19 -3.59 20.11
CA ASN A 188 7.66 -3.56 21.47
C ASN A 188 6.15 -3.21 21.47
N PRO A 189 5.27 -4.02 22.10
CA PRO A 189 3.82 -3.84 22.00
C PRO A 189 3.30 -2.47 22.46
N SER A 190 3.90 -1.88 23.50
CA SER A 190 3.48 -0.57 24.01
C SER A 190 3.83 0.55 23.03
N PHE A 191 5.02 0.46 22.43
CA PHE A 191 5.47 1.42 21.42
C PHE A 191 4.66 1.29 20.12
N ASP A 192 4.44 0.06 19.65
CA ASP A 192 3.59 -0.23 18.49
C ASP A 192 2.17 0.30 18.68
N LYS A 193 1.56 0.08 19.85
CA LYS A 193 0.24 0.63 20.19
C LYS A 193 0.21 2.15 20.11
N TYR A 194 1.21 2.84 20.66
CA TYR A 194 1.29 4.30 20.59
C TYR A 194 1.42 4.79 19.14
N LEU A 195 2.32 4.16 18.38
CA LEU A 195 2.57 4.51 16.98
C LEU A 195 1.32 4.27 16.09
N SER A 196 0.54 3.23 16.41
CA SER A 196 -0.72 2.87 15.73
C SER A 196 -1.86 3.89 15.88
N PHE A 197 -1.67 4.98 16.63
CA PHE A 197 -2.61 6.11 16.62
C PHE A 197 -2.34 7.09 15.48
N PHE A 198 -1.11 7.12 14.94
CA PHE A 198 -0.69 8.10 13.96
C PHE A 198 -0.42 7.47 12.59
N ILE A 199 0.40 6.42 12.57
CA ILE A 199 0.73 5.69 11.35
C ILE A 199 0.25 4.25 11.44
N VAL A 200 0.14 3.59 10.30
CA VAL A 200 -0.08 2.14 10.27
C VAL A 200 1.22 1.45 10.70
N THR A 201 1.11 0.47 11.58
CA THR A 201 2.26 -0.29 12.09
C THR A 201 2.21 -1.73 11.59
N PRO A 202 3.34 -2.47 11.62
CA PRO A 202 3.37 -3.88 11.28
C PRO A 202 2.28 -4.70 11.98
N ASN A 203 2.15 -4.57 13.30
CA ASN A 203 1.18 -5.37 14.04
C ASN A 203 -0.27 -4.99 13.67
N MET A 204 -0.55 -3.69 13.45
CA MET A 204 -1.87 -3.24 13.03
C MET A 204 -2.24 -3.82 11.66
N HIS A 205 -1.36 -3.69 10.66
CA HIS A 205 -1.65 -4.13 9.31
C HIS A 205 -1.66 -5.66 9.17
N LYS A 206 -0.87 -6.39 9.96
CA LYS A 206 -0.91 -7.86 9.97
C LYS A 206 -2.24 -8.43 10.44
N VAL A 207 -3.03 -7.70 11.25
CA VAL A 207 -4.42 -8.10 11.58
C VAL A 207 -5.28 -8.17 10.32
N HIS A 208 -5.09 -7.23 9.40
CA HIS A 208 -5.78 -7.20 8.11
C HIS A 208 -5.35 -8.33 7.17
N HIS A 209 -4.13 -8.83 7.31
CA HIS A 209 -3.67 -10.04 6.61
C HIS A 209 -4.11 -11.35 7.27
N HIS A 210 -4.91 -11.31 8.34
CA HIS A 210 -5.47 -12.52 8.92
C HIS A 210 -6.36 -13.24 7.89
N TYR A 211 -6.34 -14.57 7.91
CA TYR A 211 -6.95 -15.38 6.87
C TYR A 211 -8.49 -15.33 6.77
N VAL A 212 -9.17 -14.85 7.83
CA VAL A 212 -10.63 -14.86 7.93
C VAL A 212 -11.20 -13.55 8.47
N MET A 213 -12.42 -13.24 8.02
CA MET A 213 -13.23 -12.15 8.56
C MET A 213 -13.57 -12.38 10.05
N PRO A 214 -13.78 -11.31 10.84
CA PRO A 214 -13.84 -9.90 10.42
C PRO A 214 -12.46 -9.22 10.34
N TYR A 215 -11.37 -9.95 10.60
CA TYR A 215 -10.03 -9.37 10.65
C TYR A 215 -9.49 -9.05 9.25
N THR A 216 -9.70 -9.93 8.27
CA THR A 216 -9.29 -9.65 6.87
C THR A 216 -9.93 -8.37 6.30
N ASP A 217 -11.15 -8.06 6.75
CA ASP A 217 -11.97 -6.96 6.24
C ASP A 217 -11.91 -5.74 7.19
N SER A 218 -10.69 -5.30 7.51
CA SER A 218 -10.39 -4.22 8.47
C SER A 218 -9.05 -3.53 8.17
N ASN A 219 -8.67 -2.48 8.91
CA ASN A 219 -7.35 -1.81 8.87
C ASN A 219 -6.80 -1.50 7.45
N TYR A 220 -7.54 -0.71 6.66
CA TYR A 220 -7.21 -0.38 5.26
C TYR A 220 -6.19 0.75 5.09
N GLY A 221 -5.82 1.46 6.16
CA GLY A 221 -4.87 2.57 6.09
C GLY A 221 -3.52 2.18 5.48
N ASN A 222 -2.83 3.18 4.93
CA ASN A 222 -1.46 3.01 4.44
C ASN A 222 -0.46 3.91 5.19
N ILE A 223 -0.49 5.23 5.01
CA ILE A 223 0.36 6.11 5.81
C ILE A 223 -0.28 6.28 7.19
N PHE A 224 -1.52 6.75 7.22
CA PHE A 224 -2.17 7.15 8.46
C PHE A 224 -3.19 6.13 8.96
N SER A 225 -3.07 5.74 10.22
CA SER A 225 -3.96 4.77 10.86
C SER A 225 -5.26 5.37 11.40
N PHE A 226 -5.34 6.69 11.54
CA PHE A 226 -6.55 7.33 12.05
C PHE A 226 -7.73 7.22 11.10
N TRP A 227 -7.53 6.98 9.79
CA TRP A 227 -8.61 6.70 8.84
C TRP A 227 -9.44 5.50 9.29
N ASP A 228 -8.78 4.44 9.75
CA ASP A 228 -9.48 3.25 10.23
C ASP A 228 -10.31 3.49 11.49
N ARG A 229 -9.90 4.46 12.31
CA ARG A 229 -10.67 4.87 13.49
C ARG A 229 -11.85 5.74 13.09
N LEU A 230 -11.62 6.69 12.18
CA LEU A 230 -12.63 7.60 11.69
C LEU A 230 -13.77 6.87 10.98
N PHE A 231 -13.45 5.87 10.16
CA PHE A 231 -14.43 5.10 9.39
C PHE A 231 -14.86 3.80 10.07
N GLY A 232 -14.43 3.54 11.31
CA GLY A 232 -14.86 2.37 12.09
C GLY A 232 -14.36 1.02 11.57
N THR A 233 -13.26 1.01 10.81
CA THR A 233 -12.64 -0.19 10.23
C THR A 233 -11.47 -0.72 11.04
N PHE A 234 -11.15 -0.10 12.19
CA PHE A 234 -10.07 -0.54 13.06
C PHE A 234 -10.36 -1.86 13.79
N LYS A 235 -9.45 -2.83 13.70
CA LYS A 235 -9.47 -4.09 14.47
C LYS A 235 -8.12 -4.40 15.09
N THR A 236 -8.15 -5.14 16.19
CA THR A 236 -6.97 -5.66 16.87
C THR A 236 -7.05 -7.16 17.01
N LEU A 237 -5.90 -7.81 16.88
CA LEU A 237 -5.71 -9.23 17.17
C LEU A 237 -4.32 -9.38 17.78
N ASN A 238 -4.17 -10.27 18.76
CA ASN A 238 -2.85 -10.58 19.29
C ASN A 238 -2.00 -11.18 18.15
N PRO A 239 -0.78 -10.70 17.88
CA PRO A 239 0.08 -11.26 16.82
C PRO A 239 0.21 -12.78 16.86
N SER A 240 0.26 -13.40 18.05
CA SER A 240 0.37 -14.86 18.18
C SER A 240 -0.84 -15.65 17.64
N LYS A 241 -1.97 -14.98 17.39
CA LYS A 241 -3.19 -15.58 16.82
C LYS A 241 -3.31 -15.35 15.30
N ILE A 242 -2.39 -14.61 14.70
CA ILE A 242 -2.46 -14.30 13.26
C ILE A 242 -2.06 -15.53 12.46
N ILE A 243 -2.94 -15.93 11.55
CA ILE A 243 -2.70 -16.95 10.53
C ILE A 243 -2.82 -16.23 9.18
N TYR A 244 -1.81 -16.38 8.33
CA TYR A 244 -1.75 -15.78 7.00
C TYR A 244 -2.31 -16.70 5.91
N GLY A 245 -2.53 -16.14 4.71
CA GLY A 245 -3.28 -16.76 3.62
C GLY A 245 -4.73 -16.26 3.60
N VAL A 246 -5.60 -16.94 2.85
CA VAL A 246 -7.04 -16.62 2.79
C VAL A 246 -7.85 -17.91 2.83
N ASP A 247 -8.89 -17.94 3.67
CA ASP A 247 -9.78 -19.09 3.88
C ASP A 247 -10.38 -19.69 2.59
N THR A 248 -10.61 -18.90 1.55
CA THR A 248 -11.14 -19.38 0.26
C THR A 248 -10.06 -19.97 -0.67
N PHE A 249 -8.78 -19.64 -0.47
CA PHE A 249 -7.66 -20.08 -1.29
C PHE A 249 -6.42 -20.33 -0.43
N PHE A 250 -6.54 -21.26 0.52
CA PHE A 250 -5.54 -21.42 1.57
C PHE A 250 -4.27 -22.20 1.15
N ASN A 251 -4.21 -22.81 -0.04
CA ASN A 251 -3.06 -23.63 -0.42
C ASN A 251 -1.78 -22.78 -0.63
N GLU A 252 -0.76 -22.99 0.20
CA GLU A 252 0.50 -22.23 0.18
C GLU A 252 1.30 -22.44 -1.11
N GLU A 253 1.35 -23.66 -1.65
CA GLU A 253 2.07 -23.96 -2.89
C GLU A 253 1.42 -23.27 -4.10
N GLU A 254 0.09 -23.30 -4.17
CA GLU A 254 -0.64 -22.58 -5.20
C GLU A 254 -0.39 -21.07 -5.10
N ASN A 255 -0.39 -20.53 -3.87
CA ASN A 255 -0.15 -19.11 -3.63
C ASN A 255 1.33 -18.71 -3.79
N GLY A 256 2.25 -19.66 -3.96
CA GLY A 256 3.63 -19.41 -4.36
C GLY A 256 3.86 -19.39 -5.88
N SER A 257 2.86 -19.76 -6.68
CA SER A 257 2.98 -19.86 -8.14
C SER A 257 2.49 -18.60 -8.84
N ILE A 258 3.38 -17.92 -9.56
CA ILE A 258 3.04 -16.73 -10.37
C ILE A 258 1.86 -17.02 -11.32
N LYS A 259 1.86 -18.19 -11.96
CA LYS A 259 0.78 -18.58 -12.89
C LYS A 259 -0.57 -18.64 -12.18
N ASN A 260 -0.63 -19.26 -11.02
CA ASN A 260 -1.88 -19.39 -10.27
C ASN A 260 -2.33 -18.02 -9.75
N LEU A 261 -1.40 -17.19 -9.28
CA LEU A 261 -1.70 -15.83 -8.80
C LEU A 261 -2.24 -14.92 -9.92
N LEU A 262 -1.71 -15.02 -11.14
CA LEU A 262 -2.26 -14.30 -12.30
C LEU A 262 -3.65 -14.80 -12.70
N TYR A 263 -3.94 -16.08 -12.52
CA TYR A 263 -5.24 -16.65 -12.86
C TYR A 263 -6.29 -16.45 -11.76
N ARG A 264 -5.87 -16.24 -10.51
CA ARG A 264 -6.72 -16.16 -9.32
C ARG A 264 -7.95 -15.24 -9.47
N PRO A 265 -7.86 -14.04 -10.08
CA PRO A 265 -9.03 -13.16 -10.21
C PRO A 265 -10.17 -13.76 -11.05
N PHE A 266 -9.85 -14.71 -11.92
CA PHE A 266 -10.79 -15.33 -12.87
C PHE A 266 -11.33 -16.67 -12.37
N GLU A 267 -10.79 -17.20 -11.27
CA GLU A 267 -11.29 -18.42 -10.67
C GLU A 267 -12.71 -18.23 -10.11
N LYS A 268 -13.49 -19.32 -10.12
CA LYS A 268 -14.77 -19.36 -9.43
C LYS A 268 -14.53 -19.22 -7.93
N SER A 269 -15.42 -18.48 -7.27
CA SER A 269 -15.37 -18.32 -5.81
C SER A 269 -15.46 -19.70 -5.15
N LYS A 270 -14.56 -19.97 -4.20
CA LYS A 270 -14.57 -21.17 -3.36
C LYS A 270 -15.25 -20.87 -2.02
N ALA A 271 -15.82 -21.89 -1.40
CA ALA A 271 -16.28 -21.78 -0.01
C ALA A 271 -15.06 -21.63 0.92
N PRO A 272 -15.20 -20.93 2.06
CA PRO A 272 -14.15 -20.89 3.08
C PRO A 272 -13.77 -22.29 3.55
N THR A 273 -12.48 -22.55 3.72
CA THR A 273 -11.97 -23.79 4.35
C THR A 273 -11.93 -23.62 5.85
N ASN A 274 -12.47 -24.59 6.61
CA ASN A 274 -12.30 -24.64 8.06
C ASN A 274 -10.86 -25.07 8.37
N LYS A 275 -10.05 -24.14 8.87
CA LYS A 275 -8.70 -24.40 9.40
C LYS A 275 -8.57 -23.92 10.83
#